data_AF-A0AAW6RI94-F1
#
_entry.id   AF-A0AAW6RI94-F1
#
_cell.length_a   1.000
_cell.length_b   1.000
_cell.length_c   1.000
_cell.angle_alpha   90.00
_cell.angle_beta   90.00
_cell.angle_gamma   90.00
#
_symmetry.space_group_name_H-M   'P 1'
#
loop_
_entity.id
_entity.type
_entity.pdbx_description
1 polymer ?
#
loop_
_entity_poly.entity_id
_entity_poly.type
_entity_poly.pdbx_seq_one_letter_code
_entity_poly.pdbx_strand_id
1 'polypeptide(L)'
;MSDSLTLDVGGLTPEQVAEILRFVASLRDVELDEREVDDDSWRDATPTGWTLEHVKLLREHLEDRGKDVQLAAFDLAIKQGGFVSRAAVYRLGDYDDSRRLNNWTAPFAVAADWLETEHGLTSPEYPVWAVYDDEVKGYQRALGFEVLPEIVKLVREDQEGSSS
;
A
#
# COMPACT_ATOMS: atom_id res chain seq x y z
N MET A 1 0.05 -16.96 15.01
CA MET A 1 -0.33 -18.37 14.76
C MET A 1 -0.21 -18.57 13.26
N SER A 2 0.53 -19.58 12.79
CA SER A 2 0.63 -19.83 11.34
C SER A 2 -0.63 -20.55 10.88
N ASP A 3 -1.46 -19.86 10.10
CA ASP A 3 -2.59 -20.50 9.41
C ASP A 3 -2.05 -21.46 8.34
N SER A 4 -2.56 -22.68 8.32
CA SER A 4 -2.17 -23.72 7.37
C SER A 4 -3.35 -24.08 6.47
N LEU A 5 -3.17 -23.94 5.15
CA LEU A 5 -4.14 -24.37 4.16
C LEU A 5 -3.75 -25.76 3.65
N THR A 6 -4.67 -26.74 3.75
CA THR A 6 -4.49 -28.09 3.18
C THR A 6 -5.33 -28.23 1.91
N LEU A 7 -4.71 -28.64 0.80
CA LEU A 7 -5.39 -28.81 -0.50
C LEU A 7 -5.39 -30.30 -0.87
N ASP A 8 -6.55 -30.85 -1.19
CA ASP A 8 -6.67 -32.23 -1.70
C ASP A 8 -6.33 -32.27 -3.19
N VAL A 9 -5.32 -33.06 -3.53
CA VAL A 9 -4.79 -33.21 -4.90
C VAL A 9 -5.16 -34.56 -5.53
N GLY A 10 -5.97 -35.39 -4.86
CA GLY A 10 -6.30 -36.75 -5.31
C GLY A 10 -7.04 -36.81 -6.67
N GLY A 11 -7.67 -35.71 -7.09
CA GLY A 11 -8.35 -35.59 -8.39
C GLY A 11 -7.54 -34.90 -9.49
N LEU A 12 -6.29 -34.51 -9.22
CA LEU A 12 -5.48 -33.73 -10.16
C LEU A 12 -4.54 -34.61 -10.99
N THR A 13 -4.31 -34.20 -12.22
CA THR A 13 -3.28 -34.80 -13.07
C THR A 13 -1.88 -34.43 -12.60
N PRO A 14 -0.84 -35.21 -12.95
CA PRO A 14 0.55 -34.87 -12.62
C PRO A 14 0.97 -33.47 -13.11
N GLU A 15 0.43 -33.04 -14.26
CA GLU A 15 0.71 -31.71 -14.83
C GLU A 15 0.08 -30.59 -14.00
N GLN A 16 -1.17 -30.76 -13.55
CA GLN A 16 -1.84 -29.79 -12.67
C GLN A 16 -1.17 -29.71 -11.29
N VAL A 17 -0.72 -30.84 -10.75
CA VAL A 17 0.09 -30.85 -9.52
C VAL A 17 1.40 -30.11 -9.74
N ALA A 18 2.07 -30.29 -10.88
CA ALA A 18 3.29 -29.56 -11.20
C ALA A 18 3.06 -28.05 -11.37
N GLU A 19 1.92 -27.62 -11.94
CA GLU A 19 1.53 -26.21 -12.00
C GLU A 19 1.28 -25.61 -10.61
N ILE A 20 0.56 -26.31 -9.74
CA ILE A 20 0.34 -25.87 -8.34
C ILE A 20 1.67 -25.78 -7.60
N LEU A 21 2.56 -26.76 -7.74
CA LEU A 21 3.87 -26.72 -7.10
C LEU A 21 4.73 -25.58 -7.63
N ARG A 22 4.66 -25.28 -8.94
CA ARG A 22 5.35 -24.11 -9.53
C ARG A 22 4.76 -22.80 -9.00
N PHE A 23 3.44 -22.71 -8.87
CA PHE A 23 2.77 -21.56 -8.27
C PHE A 23 3.17 -21.38 -6.79
N VAL A 24 3.12 -22.44 -5.98
CA VAL A 24 3.56 -22.41 -4.57
C VAL A 24 5.04 -22.07 -4.45
N ALA A 25 5.90 -22.58 -5.35
CA ALA A 25 7.31 -22.19 -5.40
C ALA A 25 7.46 -20.71 -5.74
N SER A 26 6.67 -20.18 -6.69
CA SER A 26 6.67 -18.75 -7.00
C SER A 26 6.21 -17.89 -5.83
N LEU A 27 5.30 -18.40 -4.97
CA LEU A 27 4.89 -17.72 -3.74
C LEU A 27 6.00 -17.69 -2.68
N ARG A 28 6.92 -18.66 -2.69
CA ARG A 28 8.09 -18.68 -1.79
C ARG A 28 9.19 -17.72 -2.24
N ASP A 29 9.30 -17.47 -3.55
CA ASP A 29 10.24 -16.50 -4.13
C ASP A 29 9.72 -15.06 -4.07
N VAL A 30 8.43 -14.87 -3.75
CA VAL A 30 7.96 -13.61 -3.20
C VAL A 30 8.51 -13.57 -1.77
N GLU A 31 9.61 -12.83 -1.55
CA GLU A 31 9.90 -12.27 -0.24
C GLU A 31 8.62 -11.54 0.21
N LEU A 32 7.81 -12.23 1.00
CA LEU A 32 6.84 -11.59 1.85
C LEU A 32 7.71 -10.84 2.84
N ASP A 33 8.02 -9.59 2.48
CA ASP A 33 8.51 -8.60 3.42
C ASP A 33 7.35 -8.34 4.39
N GLU A 34 7.15 -9.31 5.29
CA GLU A 34 6.19 -9.30 6.38
C GLU A 34 6.74 -8.36 7.43
N ARG A 35 6.83 -7.07 7.09
CA ARG A 35 6.87 -6.04 8.10
C ARG A 35 5.62 -6.27 8.95
N GLU A 36 5.82 -6.64 10.21
CA GLU A 36 4.75 -6.77 11.18
C GLU A 36 4.21 -5.37 11.42
N VAL A 37 3.15 -5.01 10.70
CA VAL A 37 2.42 -3.77 10.89
C VAL A 37 1.43 -4.03 12.00
N ASP A 38 1.57 -3.32 13.11
CA ASP A 38 0.52 -3.27 14.13
C ASP A 38 -0.71 -2.62 13.49
N ASP A 39 -1.68 -3.46 13.11
CA ASP A 39 -2.91 -3.03 12.42
C ASP A 39 -3.76 -2.08 13.27
N ASP A 40 -3.50 -1.90 14.57
CA ASP A 40 -4.21 -0.94 15.42
C ASP A 40 -3.44 0.37 15.65
N SER A 41 -2.19 0.46 15.19
CA SER A 41 -1.33 1.64 15.43
C SER A 41 -1.88 2.96 14.88
N TRP A 42 -2.75 2.91 13.86
CA TRP A 42 -3.41 4.10 13.30
C TRP A 42 -4.46 4.71 14.23
N ARG A 43 -5.01 3.96 15.20
CA ARG A 43 -6.08 4.46 16.09
C ARG A 43 -5.62 5.66 16.92
N ASP A 44 -4.35 5.65 17.30
CA ASP A 44 -3.71 6.71 18.09
C ASP A 44 -3.03 7.78 17.24
N ALA A 45 -3.28 7.79 15.92
CA ALA A 45 -2.71 8.80 15.02
C ALA A 45 -3.06 10.22 15.47
N THR A 46 -2.01 11.06 15.53
CA THR A 46 -2.13 12.47 15.91
C THR A 46 -2.67 13.27 14.72
N PRO A 47 -3.60 14.21 14.95
CA PRO A 47 -4.07 15.07 13.88
C PRO A 47 -2.96 15.97 13.33
N THR A 48 -2.76 15.93 12.01
CA THR A 48 -1.77 16.75 11.29
C THR A 48 -2.45 17.82 10.43
N GLY A 49 -3.78 17.78 10.28
CA GLY A 49 -4.56 18.73 9.48
C GLY A 49 -5.23 18.08 8.26
N TRP A 50 -5.03 16.78 8.04
CA TRP A 50 -5.83 16.05 7.06
C TRP A 50 -7.28 15.94 7.53
N THR A 51 -8.19 15.95 6.57
CA THR A 51 -9.61 15.69 6.80
C THR A 51 -10.06 14.62 5.82
N LEU A 52 -11.16 13.95 6.13
CA LEU A 52 -11.73 12.97 5.20
C LEU A 52 -12.04 13.59 3.82
N GLU A 53 -12.43 14.87 3.79
CA GLU A 53 -12.66 15.60 2.55
C GLU A 53 -11.37 15.78 1.74
N HIS A 54 -10.25 16.12 2.39
CA HIS A 54 -8.94 16.17 1.73
C HIS A 54 -8.54 14.82 1.15
N VAL A 55 -8.86 13.70 1.83
CA VAL A 55 -8.58 12.35 1.32
C VAL A 55 -9.43 12.03 0.09
N LYS A 56 -10.70 12.45 0.05
CA LYS A 56 -11.57 12.29 -1.14
C LYS A 56 -11.02 13.09 -2.32
N LEU A 57 -10.71 14.36 -2.11
CA LEU A 57 -10.12 15.24 -3.14
C LEU A 57 -8.76 14.72 -3.64
N LEU A 58 -7.93 14.16 -2.75
CA LEU A 58 -6.69 13.49 -3.14
C LEU A 58 -6.95 12.33 -4.11
N ARG A 59 -7.93 11.47 -3.79
CA ARG A 59 -8.30 10.34 -4.64
C ARG A 59 -8.78 10.80 -6.02
N GLU A 60 -9.70 11.76 -6.05
CA GLU A 60 -10.21 12.36 -7.29
C GLU A 60 -9.08 12.95 -8.13
N HIS A 61 -8.17 13.70 -7.52
CA HIS A 61 -7.03 14.32 -8.20
C HIS A 61 -6.08 13.31 -8.85
N LEU A 62 -5.89 12.16 -8.21
CA LEU A 62 -5.08 11.05 -8.71
C LEU A 62 -5.81 10.28 -9.82
N GLU A 63 -7.11 10.06 -9.67
CA GLU A 63 -7.97 9.38 -10.66
C GLU A 63 -8.01 10.17 -11.97
N ASP A 64 -8.24 11.48 -11.90
CA ASP A 64 -8.24 12.40 -13.05
C ASP A 64 -6.91 12.40 -13.83
N ARG A 65 -5.81 11.98 -13.19
CA ARG A 65 -4.46 11.90 -13.77
C ARG A 65 -4.06 10.48 -14.17
N GLY A 66 -5.00 9.53 -14.14
CA GLY A 66 -4.77 8.13 -14.48
C GLY A 66 -3.72 7.47 -13.58
N LYS A 67 -3.78 7.72 -12.26
CA LYS A 67 -2.86 7.15 -11.26
C LYS A 67 -3.45 5.91 -10.60
N ASP A 68 -4.05 5.04 -11.39
CA ASP A 68 -4.82 3.88 -10.93
C ASP A 68 -4.00 2.94 -10.03
N VAL A 69 -2.73 2.68 -10.38
CA VAL A 69 -1.86 1.81 -9.59
C VAL A 69 -1.51 2.44 -8.24
N GLN A 70 -1.25 3.75 -8.20
CA GLN A 70 -1.01 4.49 -6.96
C GLN A 70 -2.26 4.47 -6.08
N LEU A 71 -3.44 4.70 -6.64
CA LEU A 71 -4.70 4.63 -5.91
C LEU A 71 -4.95 3.23 -5.33
N ALA A 72 -4.79 2.19 -6.15
CA ALA A 72 -4.95 0.80 -5.70
C ALA A 72 -3.98 0.44 -4.58
N ALA A 73 -2.73 0.90 -4.66
CA ALA A 73 -1.72 0.69 -3.62
C ALA A 73 -2.03 1.47 -2.34
N PHE A 74 -2.50 2.71 -2.47
CA PHE A 74 -2.91 3.56 -1.34
C PHE A 74 -4.10 2.94 -0.59
N ASP A 75 -5.12 2.49 -1.32
CA ASP A 75 -6.28 1.84 -0.71
C ASP A 75 -5.93 0.47 -0.10
N LEU A 76 -4.99 -0.27 -0.71
CA LEU A 76 -4.48 -1.50 -0.13
C LEU A 76 -3.72 -1.22 1.17
N ALA A 77 -2.84 -0.21 1.19
CA ALA A 77 -2.11 0.18 2.38
C ALA A 77 -3.05 0.58 3.53
N ILE A 78 -4.07 1.40 3.26
CA ILE A 78 -5.08 1.79 4.27
C ILE A 78 -5.79 0.57 4.86
N LYS A 79 -6.16 -0.41 4.02
CA LYS A 79 -6.78 -1.67 4.48
C LYS A 79 -5.83 -2.53 5.32
N GLN A 80 -4.53 -2.37 5.17
CA GLN A 80 -3.47 -3.13 5.85
C GLN A 80 -2.82 -2.33 7.00
N GLY A 81 -3.53 -1.33 7.55
CA GLY A 81 -3.04 -0.56 8.69
C GLY A 81 -2.04 0.54 8.34
N GLY A 82 -1.79 0.80 7.05
CA GLY A 82 -1.03 1.95 6.56
C GLY A 82 0.18 1.63 5.69
N PHE A 83 0.53 0.37 5.46
CA PHE A 83 1.71 0.00 4.67
C PHE A 83 1.38 -0.91 3.50
N VAL A 84 2.05 -0.71 2.37
CA VAL A 84 2.02 -1.60 1.22
C VAL A 84 3.44 -1.95 0.79
N SER A 85 3.74 -3.24 0.70
CA SER A 85 5.07 -3.70 0.30
C SER A 85 5.36 -3.37 -1.17
N ARG A 86 6.63 -3.19 -1.50
CA ARG A 86 7.07 -2.96 -2.88
C ARG A 86 6.61 -4.10 -3.79
N ALA A 87 6.68 -5.34 -3.32
CA ALA A 87 6.20 -6.50 -4.09
C ALA A 87 4.70 -6.41 -4.41
N ALA A 88 3.87 -5.93 -3.47
CA ALA A 88 2.45 -5.70 -3.72
C ALA A 88 2.22 -4.62 -4.77
N VAL A 89 2.98 -3.51 -4.74
CA VAL A 89 2.92 -2.47 -5.79
C VAL A 89 3.25 -3.01 -7.18
N TYR A 90 4.25 -3.88 -7.31
CA TYR A 90 4.59 -4.51 -8.60
C TYR A 90 3.44 -5.37 -9.12
N ARG A 91 2.81 -6.16 -8.24
CA ARG A 91 1.65 -6.98 -8.61
C ARG A 91 0.45 -6.14 -9.02
N LEU A 92 0.16 -5.05 -8.29
CA LEU A 92 -0.95 -4.14 -8.62
C LEU A 92 -0.75 -3.45 -9.97
N GLY A 93 0.49 -3.10 -10.30
CA GLY A 93 0.82 -2.42 -11.55
C GLY A 93 1.10 -3.32 -12.75
N ASP A 94 1.10 -4.64 -12.56
CA ASP A 94 1.62 -5.62 -13.54
C ASP A 94 3.00 -5.18 -14.09
N TYR A 95 3.86 -4.77 -13.17
CA TYR A 95 5.18 -4.24 -13.53
C TYR A 95 6.19 -5.37 -13.66
N ASP A 96 6.95 -5.34 -14.76
CA ASP A 96 8.15 -6.14 -14.91
C ASP A 96 9.16 -5.84 -13.79
N ASP A 97 9.84 -6.87 -13.28
CA ASP A 97 10.79 -6.76 -12.15
C ASP A 97 11.96 -5.80 -12.43
N SER A 98 12.27 -5.54 -13.70
CA SER A 98 13.30 -4.58 -14.12
C SER A 98 12.83 -3.13 -14.06
N ARG A 99 11.51 -2.87 -14.01
CA ARG A 99 10.96 -1.52 -13.90
C ARG A 99 11.51 -0.87 -12.65
N ARG A 100 11.78 0.44 -12.72
CA ARG A 100 12.16 1.24 -11.56
C ARG A 100 10.96 2.04 -11.06
N LEU A 101 10.75 2.07 -9.75
CA LEU A 101 9.74 2.92 -9.09
C LEU A 101 10.30 4.30 -8.72
N ASN A 102 11.16 4.87 -9.58
CA ASN A 102 11.72 6.20 -9.35
C ASN A 102 10.58 7.23 -9.29
N ASN A 103 10.57 8.07 -8.26
CA ASN A 103 9.54 9.09 -8.03
C ASN A 103 8.11 8.52 -8.01
N TRP A 104 7.94 7.26 -7.59
CA TRP A 104 6.60 6.63 -7.58
C TRP A 104 5.61 7.35 -6.66
N THR A 105 6.10 7.96 -5.57
CA THR A 105 5.29 8.76 -4.64
C THR A 105 5.06 10.20 -5.11
N ALA A 106 5.70 10.67 -6.19
CA ALA A 106 5.56 12.06 -6.65
C ALA A 106 4.11 12.49 -6.95
N PRO A 107 3.22 11.63 -7.51
CA PRO A 107 1.82 12.01 -7.70
C PRO A 107 1.10 12.39 -6.39
N PHE A 108 1.45 11.74 -5.28
CA PHE A 108 0.89 12.05 -3.96
C PHE A 108 1.38 13.39 -3.42
N ALA A 109 2.66 13.72 -3.62
CA ALA A 109 3.21 15.02 -3.27
C ALA A 109 2.55 16.15 -4.08
N VAL A 110 2.42 15.96 -5.39
CA VAL A 110 1.72 16.92 -6.26
C VAL A 110 0.26 17.13 -5.85
N ALA A 111 -0.44 16.05 -5.47
CA ALA A 111 -1.81 16.16 -4.98
C ALA A 111 -1.88 16.90 -3.63
N ALA A 112 -0.93 16.65 -2.72
CA ALA A 112 -0.86 17.36 -1.44
C ALA A 112 -0.60 18.87 -1.63
N ASP A 113 0.35 19.25 -2.50
CA ASP A 113 0.64 20.66 -2.82
C ASP A 113 -0.59 21.37 -3.41
N TRP A 114 -1.34 20.67 -4.27
CA TRP A 114 -2.60 21.16 -4.81
C TRP A 114 -3.67 21.33 -3.73
N LEU A 115 -3.79 20.39 -2.78
CA LEU A 115 -4.72 20.50 -1.65
C LEU A 115 -4.35 21.66 -0.71
N GLU A 116 -3.06 21.88 -0.47
CA GLU A 116 -2.59 23.01 0.33
C GLU A 116 -2.97 24.33 -0.34
N THR A 117 -2.67 24.45 -1.63
CA THR A 117 -2.85 25.70 -2.38
C THR A 117 -4.33 26.03 -2.64
N GLU A 118 -5.13 25.03 -3.02
CA GLU A 118 -6.50 25.24 -3.53
C GLU A 118 -7.60 24.86 -2.53
N HIS A 119 -7.28 24.00 -1.54
CA HIS A 119 -8.29 23.41 -0.64
C HIS A 119 -7.99 23.63 0.85
N GLY A 120 -6.91 24.35 1.20
CA GLY A 120 -6.62 24.74 2.57
C GLY A 120 -6.10 23.62 3.47
N LEU A 121 -5.48 22.59 2.90
CA LEU A 121 -4.73 21.61 3.67
C LEU A 121 -3.55 22.31 4.36
N THR A 122 -3.45 22.23 5.69
CA THR A 122 -2.36 22.84 6.47
C THR A 122 -1.35 21.83 7.00
N SER A 123 -1.42 20.58 6.54
CA SER A 123 -0.55 19.51 7.04
C SER A 123 0.87 19.67 6.52
N PRO A 124 1.89 19.56 7.40
CA PRO A 124 3.29 19.58 6.98
C PRO A 124 3.76 18.23 6.41
N GLU A 125 2.91 17.20 6.44
CA GLU A 125 3.27 15.83 6.11
C GLU A 125 2.65 15.36 4.80
N TYR A 126 3.49 14.76 3.94
CA TYR A 126 3.02 14.15 2.70
C TYR A 126 2.20 12.89 3.00
N PRO A 127 1.18 12.59 2.17
CA PRO A 127 0.25 11.52 2.46
C PRO A 127 0.85 10.11 2.28
N VAL A 128 1.94 9.99 1.51
CA VAL A 128 2.63 8.71 1.27
C VAL A 128 4.14 8.93 1.16
N TRP A 129 4.95 8.10 1.83
CA TRP A 129 6.41 8.07 1.69
C TRP A 129 6.95 6.67 1.43
N ALA A 130 8.17 6.59 0.91
CA ALA A 130 8.87 5.33 0.71
C ALA A 130 9.59 4.92 2.00
N VAL A 131 9.52 3.63 2.34
CA VAL A 131 10.19 3.03 3.49
C VAL A 131 11.43 2.27 3.02
N TYR A 132 12.54 2.43 3.73
CA TYR A 132 13.83 1.80 3.43
C TYR A 132 14.34 1.05 4.67
N ASP A 133 15.32 0.17 4.48
CA ASP A 133 15.99 -0.53 5.57
C ASP A 133 17.11 0.36 6.15
N ASP A 134 16.96 0.80 7.40
CA ASP A 134 17.93 1.67 8.07
C ASP A 134 19.30 1.00 8.32
N GLU A 135 19.38 -0.34 8.28
CA GLU A 135 20.63 -1.09 8.43
C GLU A 135 21.48 -1.07 7.15
N VAL A 136 20.86 -0.86 5.98
CA VAL A 136 21.52 -0.88 4.68
C VAL A 136 22.09 0.51 4.33
N LYS A 137 23.42 0.62 4.32
CA LYS A 137 24.11 1.85 3.90
C LYS A 137 24.24 1.93 2.38
N GLY A 138 23.85 3.06 1.80
CA GLY A 138 24.02 3.36 0.38
C GLY A 138 22.73 3.21 -0.43
N TYR A 139 22.86 2.96 -1.74
CA TYR A 139 21.69 2.80 -2.60
C TYR A 139 20.98 1.47 -2.31
N GLN A 140 19.70 1.57 -1.98
CA GLN A 140 18.82 0.43 -1.76
C GLN A 140 17.46 0.66 -2.41
N ARG A 141 16.71 -0.42 -2.61
CA ARG A 141 15.32 -0.34 -3.06
C ARG A 141 14.44 -0.09 -1.84
N ALA A 142 13.34 0.62 -2.02
CA ALA A 142 12.34 0.74 -0.97
C ALA A 142 11.78 -0.64 -0.61
N LEU A 143 11.56 -0.88 0.69
CA LEU A 143 10.83 -2.03 1.20
C LEU A 143 9.35 -1.94 0.82
N GLY A 144 8.82 -0.72 0.84
CA GLY A 144 7.45 -0.43 0.47
C GLY A 144 7.11 1.04 0.62
N PHE A 145 5.83 1.31 0.80
CA PHE A 145 5.28 2.66 0.94
C PHE A 145 4.32 2.70 2.11
N GLU A 146 4.39 3.79 2.87
CA GLU A 146 3.60 4.00 4.07
C GLU A 146 2.70 5.22 3.85
N VAL A 147 1.44 5.07 4.25
CA VAL A 147 0.40 6.09 4.24
C VAL A 147 0.40 6.77 5.59
N LEU A 148 0.24 8.09 5.58
CA LEU A 148 0.15 8.88 6.80
C LEU A 148 -0.89 8.30 7.77
N PRO A 149 -0.54 7.97 9.03
CA PRO A 149 -1.45 7.30 9.96
C PRO A 149 -2.78 8.03 10.18
N GLU A 150 -2.79 9.37 10.15
CA GLU A 150 -4.05 10.15 10.25
C GLU A 150 -5.00 9.85 9.07
N ILE A 151 -4.47 9.69 7.86
CA ILE A 151 -5.27 9.33 6.68
C ILE A 151 -5.88 7.93 6.86
N VAL A 152 -5.08 6.97 7.34
CA VAL A 152 -5.55 5.60 7.62
C VAL A 152 -6.70 5.66 8.63
N LYS A 153 -6.53 6.42 9.72
CA LYS A 153 -7.55 6.63 10.75
C LYS A 153 -8.84 7.21 10.19
N LEU A 154 -8.76 8.33 9.48
CA LEU A 154 -9.91 9.02 8.91
C LEU A 154 -10.75 8.09 8.01
N VAL A 155 -10.09 7.29 7.18
CA VAL A 155 -10.78 6.38 6.26
C VAL A 155 -11.37 5.17 6.99
N ARG A 156 -10.64 4.56 7.93
CA ARG A 156 -11.14 3.38 8.67
C ARG A 156 -12.28 3.73 9.62
N GLU A 157 -12.21 4.87 10.31
CA GLU A 157 -13.31 5.34 11.17
C GLU A 157 -14.59 5.62 10.35
N ASP A 158 -14.47 6.21 9.15
CA ASP A 158 -15.61 6.44 8.24
C ASP A 158 -16.25 5.12 7.77
N GLN A 159 -15.44 4.10 7.47
CA GLN A 159 -15.89 2.77 7.05
C GLN A 159 -16.56 1.99 8.20
N GLU A 160 -15.97 2.04 9.40
CA GLU A 160 -16.53 1.43 10.62
C GLU A 160 -17.86 2.11 11.00
N GLY A 161 -17.93 3.45 10.93
CA GLY A 161 -19.13 4.23 11.22
C GLY A 161 -20.26 4.06 10.20
N SER A 162 -19.94 3.83 8.93
CA SER A 162 -20.92 3.56 7.87
C SER A 162 -21.52 2.16 7.91
N SER A 163 -20.95 1.26 8.72
CA SER A 163 -21.40 -0.13 8.88
C SER A 163 -22.35 -0.34 10.07
N SER A 164 -22.70 0.74 10.78
CA SER A 164 -23.60 0.78 11.94
C SER A 164 -24.94 1.45 11.61
#